data_AF-Q6FXG0-F1
#
_entry.id   AF-Q6FXG0-F1
#
_cell.length_a   1.000
_cell.length_b   1.000
_cell.length_c   1.000
_cell.angle_alpha   90.00
_cell.angle_beta   90.00
_cell.angle_gamma   90.00
#
_symmetry.space_group_name_H-M   'P 1'
#
loop_
_entity.id
_entity.type
_entity.pdbx_description
1 polymer ?
#
loop_
_entity_poly.entity_id
_entity_poly.type
_entity_poly.pdbx_seq_one_letter_code
_entity_poly.pdbx_strand_id
1 'polypeptide(L)'
;MSYVFWPESLRIREQQLGDGPLVAVALQVKDSYVVLDICYEQVIRTIKLEKPYCVVAKSSGTERKWVYSIDGTILVWFKEPKVKLMQFYSLEPLSLELPEKIASPELDPSADKANAIKLFSHPRYQNYNRDIRDIILVINVYFRQLKKLHKEYPKLSREVVSSSAQLFEDVKHFICKTWIWAFFRSSFHYLLLMVNYISSSVLVLLNRNFPQLINISATAQQIDLRCRQHCYFPVQYLKITKNIQFREQIPRFRSNSIRSILQLRDDLPFENYPEYIRMYNTIWLIFNDLSFGLIISAYITENSEAIVTSFSSLTRWLLYDQLRDLTIFLSNNPFGIKLNQEMGGFLSELFLWVIDVSYFTYIRYFIKEEIFRRLLKVLVQVSYVIGATFTLAIIIDFISIISFPILIFYHISCKLYRLQVNIMVSLFYLFCGKKRNVLRKRVDYKYFDLDQLLMGTLLFIILLFLFPTVLVFYAAYTSLRVVFLIIELGLQSLIALINHFPLFALLLRLKDPMRIPGGVYFTTSFNQDRIVMRMYNKPTQIGLMFRPYQALMRSLYKNYLSPAAVKHLIKGGIIVMQRKNLYSVLYSSLPDNPVSSGELYDGLFNK
;
A
#
# COMPACT_ATOMS: atom_id res chain seq x y z
N MET A 1 -28.05 32.39 8.63
CA MET A 1 -27.30 32.10 9.87
C MET A 1 -25.83 32.19 9.55
N SER A 2 -25.10 33.03 10.26
CA SER A 2 -23.68 33.25 10.03
C SER A 2 -22.85 32.54 11.10
N TYR A 3 -21.77 31.88 10.68
CA TYR A 3 -20.86 31.18 11.60
C TYR A 3 -19.66 32.05 11.92
N VAL A 4 -19.35 32.18 13.20
CA VAL A 4 -18.16 32.88 13.69
C VAL A 4 -17.21 31.85 14.28
N PHE A 5 -16.09 31.59 13.60
CA PHE A 5 -15.05 30.66 14.02
C PHE A 5 -14.07 31.38 14.95
N TRP A 6 -13.99 30.92 16.20
CA TRP A 6 -13.21 31.55 17.25
C TRP A 6 -12.05 30.64 17.72
N PRO A 7 -10.80 31.12 17.67
CA PRO A 7 -9.62 30.37 18.08
C PRO A 7 -9.49 30.28 19.61
N GLU A 8 -9.24 29.10 20.17
CA GLU A 8 -9.17 28.88 21.63
C GLU A 8 -8.07 29.69 22.35
N SER A 9 -6.95 29.98 21.69
CA SER A 9 -5.84 30.76 22.24
C SER A 9 -6.21 32.20 22.57
N LEU A 10 -7.18 32.78 21.85
CA LEU A 10 -7.65 34.13 22.10
C LEU A 10 -8.42 34.25 23.42
N ARG A 11 -8.94 33.15 23.98
CA ARG A 11 -9.55 33.14 25.31
C ARG A 11 -8.52 33.39 26.42
N ILE A 12 -7.32 32.82 26.28
CA ILE A 12 -6.22 33.06 27.22
C ILE A 12 -5.74 34.50 27.07
N ARG A 13 -5.64 34.99 25.83
CA ARG A 13 -5.25 36.37 25.54
C ARG A 13 -6.26 37.39 26.07
N GLU A 14 -7.56 37.10 25.98
CA GLU A 14 -8.63 37.90 26.60
C GLU A 14 -8.48 37.99 28.12
N GLN A 15 -8.03 36.92 28.79
CA GLN A 15 -7.76 36.94 30.23
C GLN A 15 -6.51 37.75 30.60
N GLN A 16 -5.52 37.81 29.70
CA GLN A 16 -4.28 38.57 29.89
C GLN A 16 -4.43 40.07 29.58
N LEU A 17 -5.41 40.45 28.78
CA LEU A 17 -5.76 41.84 28.51
C LEU A 17 -6.59 42.39 29.69
N GLY A 18 -6.21 43.58 30.18
CA GLY A 18 -6.86 44.23 31.32
C GLY A 18 -8.26 44.75 31.00
N ASP A 19 -8.89 45.40 31.98
CA ASP A 19 -10.27 45.87 31.86
C ASP A 19 -10.37 47.14 30.99
N GLY A 20 -10.79 46.95 29.74
CA GLY A 20 -11.02 48.02 28.77
C GLY A 20 -11.88 47.53 27.59
N PRO A 21 -12.45 48.42 26.77
CA PRO A 21 -13.28 48.01 25.64
C PRO A 21 -12.45 47.27 24.58
N LEU A 22 -12.83 46.02 24.31
CA LEU A 22 -12.15 45.12 23.38
C LEU A 22 -12.97 44.90 22.12
N VAL A 23 -12.26 44.65 21.02
CA VAL A 23 -12.84 44.42 19.70
C VAL A 23 -12.16 43.21 19.06
N ALA A 24 -12.97 42.33 18.48
CA ALA A 24 -12.51 41.16 17.74
C ALA A 24 -12.44 41.47 16.24
N VAL A 25 -11.24 41.36 15.67
CA VAL A 25 -10.97 41.51 14.23
C VAL A 25 -11.01 40.13 13.58
N ALA A 26 -11.80 40.00 12.52
CA ALA A 26 -11.98 38.75 11.80
C ALA A 26 -11.76 38.91 10.30
N LEU A 27 -11.45 37.79 9.65
CA LEU A 27 -11.43 37.65 8.21
C LEU A 27 -12.82 37.19 7.74
N GLN A 28 -13.45 37.94 6.84
CA GLN A 28 -14.71 37.55 6.21
C GLN A 28 -14.45 36.58 5.06
N VAL A 29 -15.12 35.42 5.10
CA VAL A 29 -15.09 34.37 4.06
C VAL A 29 -16.54 34.10 3.66
N LYS A 30 -17.00 34.75 2.58
CA LYS A 30 -18.42 34.75 2.17
C LYS A 30 -19.33 35.21 3.33
N ASP A 31 -20.19 34.31 3.83
CA ASP A 31 -21.17 34.56 4.89
C ASP A 31 -20.67 34.13 6.30
N SER A 32 -19.43 33.65 6.40
CA SER A 32 -18.79 33.20 7.66
C SER A 32 -17.57 34.05 8.01
N TYR A 33 -17.21 34.07 9.28
CA TYR A 33 -16.13 34.91 9.81
C TYR A 33 -15.14 34.09 10.63
N VAL A 34 -13.84 34.29 10.42
CA VAL A 34 -12.77 33.66 11.21
C VAL A 34 -12.05 34.73 12.01
N VAL A 35 -12.17 34.70 13.34
CA VAL A 35 -11.54 35.70 14.22
C VAL A 35 -10.03 35.48 14.23
N LEU A 36 -9.26 36.55 14.02
CA LEU A 36 -7.79 36.51 13.94
C LEU A 36 -7.11 37.12 15.17
N ASP A 37 -7.63 38.23 15.70
CA ASP A 37 -7.03 38.89 16.87
C ASP A 37 -8.07 39.69 17.70
N ILE A 38 -7.74 39.93 18.97
CA ILE A 38 -8.48 40.79 19.90
C ILE A 38 -7.60 41.98 20.27
N CYS A 39 -8.14 43.19 20.11
CA CYS A 39 -7.42 44.45 20.35
C CYS A 39 -8.31 45.47 21.08
N TYR A 40 -7.69 46.48 21.69
CA TYR A 40 -8.41 47.59 22.31
C TYR A 40 -9.12 48.45 21.25
N GLU A 41 -10.34 48.89 21.54
CA GLU A 41 -11.16 49.68 20.61
C GLU A 41 -10.45 50.97 20.14
N GLN A 42 -9.63 51.57 21.00
CA GLN A 42 -8.86 52.78 20.70
C GLN A 42 -7.91 52.60 19.50
N VAL A 43 -7.30 51.41 19.36
CA VAL A 43 -6.33 51.13 18.28
C VAL A 43 -7.05 51.06 16.94
N ILE A 44 -8.23 50.45 16.91
CA ILE A 44 -9.02 50.30 15.67
C ILE A 44 -9.64 51.62 15.23
N ARG A 45 -10.01 52.52 16.15
CA ARG A 45 -10.50 53.86 15.78
C ARG A 45 -9.48 54.68 14.98
N THR A 46 -8.19 54.37 15.11
CA THR A 46 -7.11 55.02 14.35
C THR A 46 -6.77 54.35 13.01
N ILE A 47 -7.38 53.19 12.70
CA ILE A 47 -7.05 52.36 11.54
C ILE A 47 -8.32 52.06 10.75
N LYS A 48 -8.35 52.43 9.47
CA LYS A 48 -9.41 52.01 8.55
C LYS A 48 -9.09 50.60 8.05
N LEU A 49 -9.80 49.60 8.57
CA LEU A 49 -9.67 48.21 8.11
C LEU A 49 -10.29 48.08 6.71
N GLU A 50 -9.52 47.53 5.77
CA GLU A 50 -10.00 47.23 4.42
C GLU A 50 -10.51 45.79 4.32
N LYS A 51 -11.50 45.56 3.44
CA LYS A 51 -11.96 44.19 3.15
C LYS A 51 -10.77 43.37 2.63
N PRO A 52 -10.57 42.13 3.11
CA PRO A 52 -11.54 41.23 3.76
C PRO A 52 -11.58 41.28 5.31
N TYR A 53 -10.87 42.19 5.97
CA TYR A 53 -10.87 42.27 7.44
C TYR A 53 -12.03 43.12 7.95
N CYS A 54 -12.70 42.66 9.00
CA CYS A 54 -13.84 43.36 9.60
C CYS A 54 -13.90 43.16 11.11
N VAL A 55 -14.63 44.05 11.78
CA VAL A 55 -14.94 43.94 13.21
C VAL A 55 -16.22 43.13 13.38
N VAL A 56 -16.13 42.00 14.09
CA VAL A 56 -17.24 41.05 14.24
C VAL A 56 -17.90 41.11 15.61
N ALA A 57 -17.14 41.50 16.65
CA ALA A 57 -17.68 41.60 18.00
C ALA A 57 -17.00 42.71 18.80
N LYS A 58 -17.77 43.31 19.73
CA LYS A 58 -17.30 44.29 20.71
C LYS A 58 -17.64 43.81 22.12
N SER A 59 -16.76 44.05 23.08
CA SER A 59 -16.94 43.68 24.49
C SER A 59 -16.88 44.94 25.35
N SER A 60 -17.93 45.18 26.16
CA SER A 60 -17.97 46.28 27.13
C SER A 60 -17.30 45.83 28.43
N GLY A 61 -16.37 46.65 28.94
CA GLY A 61 -15.33 46.25 29.89
C GLY A 61 -15.76 45.74 31.27
N THR A 62 -17.06 45.75 31.62
CA THR A 62 -17.54 45.39 32.97
C THR A 62 -18.13 43.99 33.08
N GLU A 63 -18.71 43.41 32.01
CA GLU A 63 -19.31 42.05 32.05
C GLU A 63 -18.67 41.06 31.06
N ARG A 64 -17.65 41.46 30.29
CA ARG A 64 -17.00 40.66 29.22
C ARG A 64 -17.97 39.89 28.30
N LYS A 65 -19.16 40.45 28.09
CA LYS A 65 -20.15 39.91 27.15
C LYS A 65 -19.87 40.43 25.75
N TRP A 66 -19.59 39.53 24.83
CA TRP A 66 -19.41 39.84 23.40
C TRP A 66 -20.76 40.16 22.73
N VAL A 67 -20.89 41.39 22.25
CA VAL A 67 -21.97 41.83 21.37
C VAL A 67 -21.47 41.69 19.94
N TYR A 68 -22.08 40.78 19.19
CA TYR A 68 -21.74 40.52 17.78
C TYR A 68 -22.49 41.50 16.88
N SER A 69 -21.84 41.98 15.82
CA SER A 69 -22.44 42.94 14.88
C SER A 69 -23.45 42.31 13.90
N ILE A 70 -23.69 41.00 14.01
CA ILE A 70 -24.49 40.20 13.09
C ILE A 70 -25.56 39.46 13.89
N ASP A 71 -26.80 39.49 13.41
CA ASP A 71 -27.92 38.81 14.06
C ASP A 71 -27.94 37.30 13.73
N GLY A 72 -28.22 36.46 14.72
CA GLY A 72 -28.31 35.00 14.54
C GLY A 72 -26.97 34.29 14.35
N THR A 73 -25.93 34.70 15.10
CA THR A 73 -24.57 34.13 15.04
C THR A 73 -24.45 32.81 15.80
N ILE A 74 -23.88 31.80 15.14
CA ILE A 74 -23.44 30.55 15.80
C ILE A 74 -21.94 30.64 16.03
N LEU A 75 -21.51 30.50 17.28
CA LEU A 75 -20.11 30.56 17.66
C LEU A 75 -19.47 29.17 17.56
N VAL A 76 -18.40 29.03 16.78
CA VAL A 76 -17.67 27.78 16.58
C VAL A 76 -16.25 27.91 17.12
N TRP A 77 -15.97 27.29 18.26
CA TRP A 77 -14.62 27.25 18.82
C TRP A 77 -13.75 26.22 18.11
N PHE A 78 -12.49 26.55 17.82
CA PHE A 78 -11.54 25.61 17.25
C PHE A 78 -10.14 25.80 17.84
N LYS A 79 -9.38 24.70 17.90
CA LYS A 79 -7.96 24.73 18.27
C LYS A 79 -7.10 25.05 17.04
N GLU A 80 -6.17 25.99 17.16
CA GLU A 80 -5.39 26.48 16.03
C GLU A 80 -4.37 25.44 15.54
N PRO A 81 -4.40 25.09 14.25
CA PRO A 81 -3.45 24.13 13.71
C PRO A 81 -2.07 24.78 13.55
N LYS A 82 -1.04 24.16 14.14
CA LYS A 82 0.35 24.60 13.95
C LYS A 82 0.93 23.97 12.69
N VAL A 83 0.97 24.75 11.60
CA VAL A 83 1.53 24.31 10.30
C VAL A 83 2.98 23.85 10.41
N LYS A 84 3.80 24.50 11.25
CA LYS A 84 5.20 24.08 11.52
C LYS A 84 5.30 22.66 12.10
N LEU A 85 4.26 22.22 12.84
CA LEU A 85 4.16 20.88 13.40
C LEU A 85 3.35 19.93 12.51
N MET A 86 2.96 20.38 11.31
CA MET A 86 2.16 19.63 10.34
C MET A 86 0.78 19.22 10.86
N GLN A 87 0.16 20.08 11.68
CA GLN A 87 -1.22 19.91 12.13
C GLN A 87 -2.17 20.62 11.16
N PHE A 88 -3.31 20.00 10.85
CA PHE A 88 -4.38 20.60 10.05
C PHE A 88 -5.70 19.83 10.19
N TYR A 89 -6.80 20.49 9.84
CA TYR A 89 -8.12 19.89 9.71
C TYR A 89 -8.37 19.44 8.27
N SER A 90 -9.01 18.28 8.12
CA SER A 90 -9.48 17.77 6.84
C SER A 90 -10.89 17.22 7.01
N LEU A 91 -11.75 17.41 6.00
CA LEU A 91 -13.08 16.80 5.96
C LEU A 91 -13.03 15.34 5.53
N GLU A 92 -12.04 14.99 4.69
CA GLU A 92 -11.85 13.66 4.13
C GLU A 92 -10.63 13.01 4.77
N PRO A 93 -10.62 11.68 4.95
CA PRO A 93 -9.46 10.99 5.48
C PRO A 93 -8.28 11.09 4.51
N LEU A 94 -7.10 11.33 5.08
CA LEU A 94 -5.86 11.38 4.30
C LEU A 94 -5.61 10.04 3.58
N SER A 95 -5.59 10.04 2.24
CA SER A 95 -5.28 8.85 1.45
C SER A 95 -3.76 8.59 1.45
N LEU A 96 -3.34 7.50 2.08
CA LEU A 96 -1.95 7.04 2.07
C LEU A 96 -1.59 6.33 0.75
N GLU A 97 -2.59 5.86 0.01
CA GLU A 97 -2.46 5.26 -1.32
C GLU A 97 -2.47 6.31 -2.43
N LEU A 98 -1.92 5.97 -3.60
CA LEU A 98 -2.03 6.81 -4.78
C LEU A 98 -3.46 6.77 -5.34
N PRO A 99 -4.06 7.91 -5.73
CA PRO A 99 -5.42 7.97 -6.27
C PRO A 99 -5.66 7.05 -7.47
N GLU A 100 -4.64 6.87 -8.32
CA GLU A 100 -4.65 5.95 -9.48
C GLU A 100 -4.98 4.50 -9.08
N LYS A 101 -4.54 4.08 -7.88
CA LYS A 101 -4.70 2.72 -7.37
C LYS A 101 -5.96 2.51 -6.53
N ILE A 102 -6.54 3.61 -6.06
CA ILE A 102 -7.89 3.63 -5.48
C ILE A 102 -8.93 3.53 -6.61
N ALA A 103 -8.62 4.11 -7.78
CA ALA A 103 -9.46 4.06 -8.96
C ALA A 103 -9.27 2.78 -9.79
N SER A 104 -8.15 2.05 -9.64
CA SER A 104 -7.91 0.84 -10.42
C SER A 104 -8.85 -0.29 -9.99
N PRO A 105 -9.65 -0.88 -10.91
CA PRO A 105 -10.90 -1.55 -10.56
C PRO A 105 -10.72 -3.03 -10.24
N GLU A 106 -9.51 -3.51 -9.95
CA GLU A 106 -9.19 -4.94 -10.05
C GLU A 106 -9.72 -5.81 -8.90
N LEU A 107 -10.28 -5.22 -7.84
CA LEU A 107 -10.62 -5.98 -6.63
C LEU A 107 -12.10 -6.27 -6.36
N ASP A 108 -13.07 -5.85 -7.20
CA ASP A 108 -14.42 -6.43 -7.19
C ASP A 108 -15.24 -6.06 -8.45
N PRO A 109 -15.68 -7.05 -9.26
CA PRO A 109 -16.62 -6.88 -10.36
C PRO A 109 -18.05 -7.24 -9.94
N SER A 110 -18.55 -6.76 -8.79
CA SER A 110 -19.97 -6.91 -8.43
C SER A 110 -20.78 -5.68 -8.82
N ALA A 111 -22.07 -5.92 -9.12
CA ALA A 111 -23.07 -4.94 -9.53
C ALA A 111 -23.23 -3.73 -8.58
N ASP A 112 -22.64 -3.78 -7.38
CA ASP A 112 -22.69 -2.74 -6.36
C ASP A 112 -21.99 -1.44 -6.78
N LYS A 113 -20.95 -1.51 -7.63
CA LYS A 113 -20.24 -0.31 -8.12
C LYS A 113 -21.11 0.56 -9.03
N ALA A 114 -21.90 -0.05 -9.91
CA ALA A 114 -22.79 0.69 -10.80
C ALA A 114 -23.89 1.42 -10.02
N ASN A 115 -24.40 0.79 -8.97
CA ASN A 115 -25.39 1.39 -8.08
C ASN A 115 -24.79 2.49 -7.21
N ALA A 116 -23.57 2.31 -6.67
CA ALA A 116 -22.88 3.33 -5.91
C ALA A 116 -22.57 4.58 -6.76
N ILE A 117 -22.07 4.39 -7.99
CA ILE A 117 -21.80 5.50 -8.92
C ILE A 117 -23.09 6.26 -9.26
N LYS A 118 -24.20 5.55 -9.51
CA LYS A 118 -25.54 6.16 -9.72
C LYS A 118 -26.07 6.89 -8.49
N LEU A 119 -25.76 6.41 -7.29
CA LEU A 119 -26.14 7.05 -6.03
C LEU A 119 -25.35 8.35 -5.82
N PHE A 120 -24.03 8.33 -6.02
CA PHE A 120 -23.17 9.50 -5.88
C PHE A 120 -23.40 10.55 -6.97
N SER A 121 -23.86 10.14 -8.16
CA SER A 121 -24.23 11.07 -9.24
C SER A 121 -25.61 11.71 -9.03
N HIS A 122 -26.40 11.28 -8.04
CA HIS A 122 -27.72 11.84 -7.79
C HIS A 122 -27.62 13.27 -7.20
N PRO A 123 -28.39 14.26 -7.72
CA PRO A 123 -28.25 15.67 -7.35
C PRO A 123 -28.45 15.95 -5.85
N ARG A 124 -29.24 15.13 -5.15
CA ARG A 124 -29.38 15.15 -3.68
C ARG A 124 -28.03 15.04 -2.93
N TYR A 125 -27.05 14.33 -3.48
CA TYR A 125 -25.70 14.17 -2.91
C TYR A 125 -24.68 15.14 -3.52
N GLN A 126 -25.06 15.96 -4.51
CA GLN A 126 -24.19 16.99 -5.12
C GLN A 126 -24.34 18.37 -4.49
N ASN A 127 -25.36 18.59 -3.64
CA ASN A 127 -25.53 19.81 -2.83
C ASN A 127 -24.50 19.87 -1.68
N TYR A 128 -23.21 19.80 -2.01
CA TYR A 128 -22.15 20.12 -1.06
C TYR A 128 -22.16 21.62 -0.82
N ASN A 129 -22.54 22.03 0.39
CA ASN A 129 -22.22 23.36 0.87
C ASN A 129 -20.68 23.48 0.94
N ARG A 130 -20.07 24.08 -0.10
CA ARG A 130 -18.62 24.23 -0.25
C ARG A 130 -18.02 25.19 0.78
N ASP A 131 -18.85 25.95 1.50
CA ASP A 131 -18.41 27.00 2.42
C ASP A 131 -17.54 26.45 3.55
N ILE A 132 -17.83 25.25 4.07
CA ILE A 132 -17.01 24.62 5.12
C ILE A 132 -15.60 24.26 4.63
N ARG A 133 -15.44 23.86 3.36
CA ARG A 133 -14.11 23.57 2.79
C ARG A 133 -13.27 24.84 2.74
N ASP A 134 -13.85 25.94 2.27
CA ASP A 134 -13.18 27.24 2.18
C ASP A 134 -12.76 27.76 3.57
N ILE A 135 -13.64 27.59 4.57
CA ILE A 135 -13.36 27.98 5.96
C ILE A 135 -12.23 27.13 6.57
N ILE A 136 -12.24 25.81 6.36
CA ILE A 136 -11.19 24.92 6.87
C ILE A 136 -9.83 25.29 6.28
N LEU A 137 -9.76 25.68 5.01
CA LEU A 137 -8.52 26.15 4.39
C LEU A 137 -8.01 27.42 5.09
N VAL A 138 -8.89 28.36 5.44
CA VAL A 138 -8.52 29.57 6.18
C VAL A 138 -8.04 29.23 7.59
N ILE A 139 -8.73 28.33 8.30
CA ILE A 139 -8.34 27.84 9.64
C ILE A 139 -6.96 27.17 9.59
N ASN A 140 -6.71 26.33 8.60
CA ASN A 140 -5.43 25.64 8.43
C ASN A 140 -4.25 26.60 8.22
N VAL A 141 -4.51 27.79 7.65
CA VAL A 141 -3.50 28.82 7.38
C VAL A 141 -3.60 29.99 8.37
N TYR A 142 -4.23 29.79 9.52
CA TYR A 142 -4.51 30.80 10.55
C TYR A 142 -3.30 31.67 10.90
N PHE A 143 -2.19 31.06 11.35
CA PHE A 143 -1.00 31.81 11.77
C PHE A 143 -0.34 32.62 10.64
N ARG A 144 -0.46 32.18 9.38
CA ARG A 144 0.05 32.94 8.22
C ARG A 144 -0.86 34.13 7.90
N GLN A 145 -2.18 34.00 8.09
CA GLN A 145 -3.11 35.14 8.00
C GLN A 145 -2.89 36.14 9.13
N LEU A 146 -2.70 35.66 10.37
CA LEU A 146 -2.39 36.51 11.52
C LEU A 146 -1.10 37.31 11.29
N LYS A 147 -0.03 36.65 10.83
CA LYS A 147 1.22 37.33 10.46
C LYS A 147 1.04 38.34 9.30
N LYS A 148 0.18 38.03 8.32
CA LYS A 148 -0.14 38.96 7.21
C LYS A 148 -0.86 40.20 7.74
N LEU A 149 -1.87 40.02 8.58
CA LEU A 149 -2.61 41.11 9.23
C LEU A 149 -1.67 42.00 10.05
N HIS A 150 -0.77 41.41 10.84
CA HIS A 150 0.23 42.15 11.62
C HIS A 150 1.26 42.88 10.74
N LYS A 151 1.57 42.37 9.55
CA LYS A 151 2.44 43.06 8.58
C LYS A 151 1.74 44.25 7.93
N GLU A 152 0.47 44.10 7.58
CA GLU A 152 -0.35 45.16 6.98
C GLU A 152 -0.70 46.25 8.02
N TYR A 153 -0.87 45.87 9.28
CA TYR A 153 -1.25 46.76 10.38
C TYR A 153 -0.32 46.56 11.60
N PRO A 154 0.90 47.11 11.58
CA PRO A 154 1.92 46.91 12.62
C PRO A 154 1.52 47.46 14.00
N LYS A 155 0.56 48.39 14.05
CA LYS A 155 -0.01 48.90 15.32
C LYS A 155 -0.80 47.83 16.11
N LEU A 156 -1.21 46.74 15.46
CA LEU A 156 -1.93 45.62 16.08
C LEU A 156 -0.98 44.55 16.64
N SER A 157 0.28 44.50 16.19
CA SER A 157 1.27 43.54 16.68
C SER A 157 2.07 44.10 17.84
N ARG A 158 2.13 43.37 18.95
CA ARG A 158 3.06 43.62 20.06
C ARG A 158 4.16 42.56 20.19
N GLU A 159 4.23 41.61 19.25
CA GLU A 159 5.25 40.56 19.30
C GLU A 159 6.63 41.09 18.91
N VAL A 160 7.55 41.04 19.88
CA VAL A 160 8.99 41.24 19.66
C VAL A 160 9.48 40.12 18.73
N VAL A 161 9.85 40.47 17.50
CA VAL A 161 10.49 39.52 16.58
C VAL A 161 11.78 39.03 17.24
N SER A 162 11.84 37.75 17.62
CA SER A 162 13.01 37.15 18.26
C SER A 162 14.22 37.20 17.32
N SER A 163 15.22 38.03 17.67
CA SER A 163 16.49 38.26 16.94
C SER A 163 17.24 36.96 16.56
N SER A 164 17.14 35.90 17.37
CA SER A 164 17.78 34.61 17.13
C SER A 164 17.30 33.87 15.86
N ALA A 165 16.04 34.08 15.44
CA ALA A 165 15.51 33.44 14.24
C ALA A 165 16.02 34.09 12.94
N GLN A 166 16.36 35.38 12.99
CA GLN A 166 16.93 36.11 11.85
C GLN A 166 18.39 35.71 11.63
N LEU A 167 19.18 35.60 12.71
CA LEU A 167 20.58 35.16 12.64
C LEU A 167 20.74 33.77 12.00
N PHE A 168 19.82 32.83 12.26
CA PHE A 168 19.88 31.50 11.66
C PHE A 168 19.54 31.50 10.16
N GLU A 169 18.59 32.34 9.74
CA GLU A 169 18.26 32.54 8.31
C GLU A 169 19.43 33.17 7.56
N ASP A 170 20.09 34.16 8.16
CA ASP A 170 21.25 34.85 7.57
C ASP A 170 22.45 33.91 7.41
N VAL A 171 22.75 33.09 8.42
CA VAL A 171 23.82 32.07 8.37
C VAL A 171 23.52 31.01 7.30
N LYS A 172 22.28 30.52 7.22
CA LYS A 172 21.86 29.58 6.18
C LYS A 172 22.00 30.20 4.79
N HIS A 173 21.61 31.47 4.63
CA HIS A 173 21.73 32.18 3.36
C HIS A 173 23.19 32.37 2.96
N PHE A 174 24.09 32.62 3.91
CA PHE A 174 25.53 32.70 3.67
C PHE A 174 26.09 31.35 3.19
N ILE A 175 25.77 30.26 3.90
CA ILE A 175 26.20 28.89 3.54
C ILE A 175 25.70 28.51 2.15
N CYS A 176 24.42 28.78 1.83
CA CYS A 176 23.85 28.46 0.52
C CYS A 176 24.48 29.22 -0.65
N LYS A 177 25.14 30.37 -0.40
CA LYS A 177 25.81 31.18 -1.43
C LYS A 177 27.26 30.75 -1.68
N THR A 178 27.81 29.84 -0.87
CA THR A 178 29.17 29.35 -1.05
C THR A 178 29.29 28.44 -2.27
N TRP A 179 30.44 28.52 -2.96
CA TRP A 179 30.74 27.65 -4.10
C TRP A 179 30.78 26.17 -3.71
N ILE A 180 31.21 25.87 -2.48
CA ILE A 180 31.24 24.52 -1.91
C ILE A 180 29.81 23.94 -1.86
N TRP A 181 28.83 24.69 -1.37
CA TRP A 181 27.43 24.25 -1.34
C TRP A 181 26.87 24.04 -2.75
N ALA A 182 27.21 24.93 -3.70
CA ALA A 182 26.80 24.77 -5.10
C ALA A 182 27.39 23.50 -5.74
N PHE A 183 28.66 23.18 -5.45
CA PHE A 183 29.33 21.96 -5.90
C PHE A 183 28.66 20.71 -5.33
N PHE A 184 28.47 20.62 -4.00
CA PHE A 184 27.80 19.49 -3.37
C PHE A 184 26.35 19.33 -3.85
N ARG A 185 25.63 20.43 -4.01
CA ARG A 185 24.28 20.43 -4.57
C ARG A 185 24.31 19.85 -5.97
N SER A 186 25.12 20.39 -6.88
CA SER A 186 25.18 19.93 -8.27
C SER A 186 25.58 18.46 -8.37
N SER A 187 26.62 18.05 -7.65
CA SER A 187 27.08 16.66 -7.56
C SER A 187 25.96 15.71 -7.10
N PHE A 188 25.19 16.11 -6.08
CA PHE A 188 24.03 15.33 -5.61
C PHE A 188 22.95 15.17 -6.68
N HIS A 189 22.63 16.23 -7.45
CA HIS A 189 21.63 16.15 -8.52
C HIS A 189 22.09 15.23 -9.66
N TYR A 190 23.37 15.29 -10.06
CA TYR A 190 23.93 14.38 -11.07
C TYR A 190 23.97 12.92 -10.59
N LEU A 191 24.36 12.67 -9.34
CA LEU A 191 24.32 11.33 -8.75
C LEU A 191 22.90 10.76 -8.77
N LEU A 192 21.91 11.58 -8.40
CA LEU A 192 20.51 11.19 -8.39
C LEU A 192 19.99 10.89 -9.80
N LEU A 193 20.36 11.66 -10.82
CA LEU A 193 20.06 11.36 -12.23
C LEU A 193 20.71 10.06 -12.71
N MET A 194 21.98 9.81 -12.35
CA MET A 194 22.68 8.57 -12.67
C MET A 194 21.95 7.35 -12.08
N VAL A 195 21.59 7.42 -10.80
CA VAL A 195 20.84 6.35 -10.12
C VAL A 195 19.47 6.12 -10.77
N ASN A 196 18.76 7.19 -11.17
CA ASN A 196 17.49 7.07 -11.89
C ASN A 196 17.65 6.41 -13.25
N TYR A 197 18.69 6.76 -14.00
CA TYR A 197 18.96 6.18 -15.32
C TYR A 197 19.26 4.68 -15.21
N ILE A 198 20.11 4.29 -14.25
CA ILE A 198 20.42 2.89 -13.98
C ILE A 198 19.15 2.14 -13.55
N SER A 199 18.40 2.69 -12.60
CA SER A 199 17.16 2.07 -12.10
C SER A 199 16.12 1.89 -13.20
N SER A 200 15.96 2.89 -14.08
CA SER A 200 15.03 2.81 -15.22
C SER A 200 15.47 1.75 -16.23
N SER A 201 16.78 1.62 -16.47
CA SER A 201 17.34 0.60 -17.36
C SER A 201 17.10 -0.82 -16.81
N VAL A 202 17.27 -1.01 -15.49
CA VAL A 202 16.99 -2.28 -14.81
C VAL A 202 15.50 -2.63 -14.87
N LEU A 203 14.61 -1.65 -14.67
CA LEU A 203 13.16 -1.86 -14.78
C LEU A 203 12.75 -2.36 -16.17
N VAL A 204 13.30 -1.77 -17.24
CA VAL A 204 13.06 -2.22 -18.61
C VAL A 204 13.55 -3.65 -18.83
N LEU A 205 14.72 -4.00 -18.28
CA LEU A 205 15.29 -5.35 -18.38
C LEU A 205 14.44 -6.40 -17.67
N LEU A 206 13.96 -6.10 -16.45
CA LEU A 206 13.15 -7.03 -15.65
C LEU A 206 11.72 -7.23 -16.19
N ASN A 207 11.16 -6.18 -16.80
CA ASN A 207 9.79 -6.18 -17.36
C ASN A 207 9.75 -6.56 -18.86
N ARG A 208 10.87 -7.03 -19.46
CA ARG A 208 10.86 -7.49 -20.86
C ARG A 208 9.78 -8.55 -21.09
N ASN A 209 9.11 -8.44 -22.23
CA ASN A 209 7.90 -9.22 -22.53
C ASN A 209 8.12 -10.75 -22.47
N PHE A 210 9.35 -11.24 -22.68
CA PHE A 210 9.67 -12.67 -22.59
C PHE A 210 11.13 -12.92 -22.14
N PRO A 211 11.37 -13.71 -21.06
CA PRO A 211 10.48 -14.01 -19.94
C PRO A 211 10.37 -12.83 -18.96
N GLN A 212 9.15 -12.55 -18.46
CA GLN A 212 8.97 -11.60 -17.35
C GLN A 212 9.56 -12.20 -16.07
N LEU A 213 10.80 -11.85 -15.75
CA LEU A 213 11.56 -12.33 -14.58
C LEU A 213 10.79 -12.12 -13.27
N ILE A 214 10.01 -11.06 -13.20
CA ILE A 214 9.15 -10.67 -12.07
C ILE A 214 8.08 -11.72 -11.75
N ASN A 215 7.63 -12.52 -12.73
CA ASN A 215 6.65 -13.57 -12.48
C ASN A 215 7.30 -14.87 -11.96
N ILE A 216 8.60 -15.02 -12.16
CA ILE A 216 9.35 -16.25 -11.85
C ILE A 216 10.01 -16.12 -10.48
N SER A 217 10.64 -14.97 -10.21
CA SER A 217 11.56 -14.79 -9.10
C SER A 217 11.10 -13.69 -8.13
N ALA A 218 11.13 -13.99 -6.83
CA ALA A 218 10.90 -13.03 -5.75
C ALA A 218 12.05 -12.02 -5.62
N THR A 219 13.29 -12.41 -5.95
CA THR A 219 14.42 -11.46 -5.94
C THR A 219 14.28 -10.42 -7.04
N ALA A 220 13.88 -10.81 -8.25
CA ALA A 220 13.54 -9.88 -9.33
C ALA A 220 12.44 -8.88 -8.91
N GLN A 221 11.46 -9.34 -8.14
CA GLN A 221 10.43 -8.48 -7.55
C GLN A 221 10.98 -7.48 -6.52
N GLN A 222 11.92 -7.89 -5.67
CA GLN A 222 12.53 -6.93 -4.74
C GLN A 222 13.39 -5.90 -5.46
N ILE A 223 14.13 -6.30 -6.50
CA ILE A 223 14.92 -5.39 -7.32
C ILE A 223 14.01 -4.37 -8.00
N ASP A 224 12.95 -4.81 -8.68
CA ASP A 224 12.02 -3.90 -9.35
C ASP A 224 11.39 -2.91 -8.34
N LEU A 225 10.94 -3.39 -7.17
CA LEU A 225 10.38 -2.54 -6.12
C LEU A 225 11.35 -1.44 -5.69
N ARG A 226 12.61 -1.79 -5.39
CA ARG A 226 13.64 -0.81 -5.02
C ARG A 226 13.94 0.16 -6.15
N CYS A 227 14.08 -0.31 -7.40
CA CYS A 227 14.28 0.57 -8.55
C CYS A 227 13.13 1.56 -8.72
N ARG A 228 11.86 1.16 -8.56
CA ARG A 228 10.72 2.10 -8.60
C ARG A 228 10.74 3.10 -7.45
N GLN A 229 11.12 2.68 -6.24
CA GLN A 229 11.30 3.60 -5.11
C GLN A 229 12.39 4.64 -5.40
N HIS A 230 13.54 4.20 -5.92
CA HIS A 230 14.63 5.10 -6.31
C HIS A 230 14.21 6.08 -7.41
N CYS A 231 13.50 5.63 -8.46
CA CYS A 231 12.97 6.51 -9.50
C CYS A 231 11.94 7.53 -8.96
N TYR A 232 11.22 7.20 -7.88
CA TYR A 232 10.15 8.05 -7.35
C TYR A 232 10.65 9.07 -6.31
N PHE A 233 11.72 8.81 -5.55
CA PHE A 233 12.28 9.76 -4.58
C PHE A 233 12.57 11.17 -5.14
N PRO A 234 13.23 11.33 -6.31
CA PRO A 234 13.40 12.63 -6.98
C PRO A 234 12.09 13.39 -7.16
N VAL A 235 11.07 12.68 -7.65
CA VAL A 235 9.75 13.22 -7.97
C VAL A 235 9.08 13.71 -6.69
N GLN A 236 9.12 12.90 -5.62
CA GLN A 236 8.61 13.26 -4.30
C GLN A 236 9.34 14.48 -3.73
N TYR A 237 10.66 14.52 -3.84
CA TYR A 237 11.48 15.63 -3.39
C TYR A 237 11.12 16.93 -4.12
N LEU A 238 10.98 16.90 -5.45
CA LEU A 238 10.58 18.07 -6.25
C LEU A 238 9.17 18.57 -5.89
N LYS A 239 8.23 17.66 -5.64
CA LYS A 239 6.87 18.00 -5.19
C LYS A 239 6.87 18.69 -3.83
N ILE A 240 7.64 18.19 -2.87
CA ILE A 240 7.80 18.77 -1.53
C ILE A 240 8.51 20.12 -1.60
N THR A 241 9.53 20.26 -2.46
CA THR A 241 10.41 21.43 -2.55
C THR A 241 9.86 22.55 -3.45
N LYS A 242 8.64 22.38 -4.00
CA LYS A 242 7.86 23.41 -4.70
C LYS A 242 8.36 23.81 -6.09
N ASN A 243 8.85 22.89 -6.93
CA ASN A 243 9.10 23.25 -8.33
C ASN A 243 7.78 23.24 -9.13
N ILE A 244 7.22 24.43 -9.42
CA ILE A 244 5.87 24.62 -10.00
C ILE A 244 5.81 24.08 -11.44
N GLN A 245 6.88 24.26 -12.23
CA GLN A 245 6.94 23.85 -13.64
C GLN A 245 6.85 22.32 -13.81
N PHE A 246 7.53 21.56 -12.94
CA PHE A 246 7.48 20.10 -12.94
C PHE A 246 6.08 19.54 -12.58
N ARG A 247 5.24 20.34 -11.90
CA ARG A 247 3.85 19.94 -11.55
C ARG A 247 2.94 19.89 -12.77
N GLU A 248 3.17 20.74 -13.77
CA GLU A 248 2.31 20.84 -14.97
C GLU A 248 2.52 19.69 -15.96
N GLN A 249 3.68 19.04 -15.91
CA GLN A 249 4.10 17.99 -16.85
C GLN A 249 3.62 16.58 -16.45
N ILE A 250 3.23 16.33 -15.18
CA ILE A 250 2.78 15.00 -14.72
C ILE A 250 1.25 14.86 -14.88
N PRO A 251 0.75 13.87 -15.63
CA PRO A 251 -0.69 13.66 -15.81
C PRO A 251 -1.28 12.94 -14.60
N ARG A 252 -1.81 13.68 -13.62
CA ARG A 252 -2.68 13.10 -12.58
C ARG A 252 -3.94 13.92 -12.43
N PHE A 253 -5.02 13.43 -13.07
CA PHE A 253 -6.39 13.91 -12.95
C PHE A 253 -6.53 15.43 -12.83
N ARG A 254 -6.49 16.11 -13.98
CA ARG A 254 -7.04 17.45 -14.15
C ARG A 254 -8.47 17.47 -13.59
N SER A 255 -8.65 17.94 -12.36
CA SER A 255 -9.92 18.55 -11.97
C SER A 255 -10.00 19.92 -12.66
N ASN A 256 -10.26 19.85 -13.97
CA ASN A 256 -10.56 21.02 -14.77
C ASN A 256 -12.00 21.46 -14.47
N SER A 257 -12.14 22.29 -13.44
CA SER A 257 -13.20 23.30 -13.30
C SER A 257 -12.72 24.39 -12.32
N ILE A 258 -11.64 25.11 -12.65
CA ILE A 258 -11.55 26.39 -13.39
C ILE A 258 -11.96 27.63 -12.58
N ARG A 259 -11.00 28.57 -12.57
CA ARG A 259 -11.06 30.03 -12.41
C ARG A 259 -10.81 30.66 -11.06
N SER A 260 -11.02 29.95 -9.95
CA SER A 260 -10.98 30.57 -8.62
C SER A 260 -9.99 29.87 -7.70
N ILE A 261 -8.70 29.86 -8.10
CA ILE A 261 -7.53 29.75 -7.21
C ILE A 261 -7.56 30.80 -6.07
N LEU A 262 -8.67 31.54 -5.90
CA LEU A 262 -8.72 32.98 -6.15
C LEU A 262 -7.39 33.62 -5.82
N GLN A 263 -6.56 33.54 -6.86
CA GLN A 263 -5.45 34.41 -7.20
C GLN A 263 -4.38 34.49 -6.11
N LEU A 264 -3.29 33.74 -6.35
CA LEU A 264 -2.00 33.90 -5.70
C LEU A 264 -2.03 33.65 -4.19
N ARG A 265 -1.97 32.37 -3.80
CA ARG A 265 -1.52 32.04 -2.44
C ARG A 265 -0.54 30.88 -2.48
N ASP A 266 0.72 31.22 -2.71
CA ASP A 266 1.87 30.31 -2.77
C ASP A 266 1.78 29.17 -1.74
N ASP A 267 1.65 27.96 -2.27
CA ASP A 267 1.80 26.66 -1.62
C ASP A 267 0.99 26.44 -0.34
N LEU A 268 -0.18 25.80 -0.47
CA LEU A 268 -0.82 25.12 0.65
C LEU A 268 0.00 23.86 0.99
N PRO A 269 0.61 23.77 2.18
CA PRO A 269 1.48 22.64 2.54
C PRO A 269 0.72 21.29 2.67
N PHE A 270 -0.61 21.31 2.73
CA PHE A 270 -1.43 20.14 3.05
C PHE A 270 -1.67 19.21 1.86
N GLU A 271 -1.69 19.70 0.61
CA GLU A 271 -1.89 18.86 -0.58
C GLU A 271 -0.69 17.92 -0.83
N ASN A 272 0.51 18.38 -0.50
CA ASN A 272 1.75 17.60 -0.65
C ASN A 272 2.08 16.76 0.61
N TYR A 273 1.29 16.90 1.67
CA TYR A 273 1.53 16.19 2.92
C TYR A 273 1.42 14.65 2.82
N PRO A 274 0.50 14.07 2.02
CA PRO A 274 0.51 12.64 1.74
C PRO A 274 1.81 12.16 1.09
N GLU A 275 2.41 12.95 0.18
CA GLU A 275 3.71 12.61 -0.45
C GLU A 275 4.82 12.57 0.60
N TYR A 276 4.84 13.56 1.52
CA TYR A 276 5.76 13.59 2.64
C TYR A 276 5.61 12.34 3.52
N ILE A 277 4.39 11.99 3.94
CA ILE A 277 4.17 10.79 4.75
C ILE A 277 4.64 9.53 4.00
N ARG A 278 4.31 9.38 2.72
CA ARG A 278 4.74 8.22 1.92
C ARG A 278 6.26 8.12 1.84
N MET A 279 6.94 9.22 1.51
CA MET A 279 8.41 9.29 1.40
C MET A 279 9.09 8.90 2.72
N TYR A 280 8.69 9.53 3.83
CA TYR A 280 9.28 9.22 5.13
C TYR A 280 8.93 7.81 5.60
N ASN A 281 7.73 7.30 5.30
CA ASN A 281 7.40 5.91 5.56
C ASN A 281 8.36 4.97 4.82
N THR A 282 8.57 5.17 3.52
CA THR A 282 9.50 4.35 2.74
C THR A 282 10.94 4.42 3.26
N ILE A 283 11.42 5.60 3.65
CA ILE A 283 12.78 5.76 4.21
C ILE A 283 12.90 5.00 5.54
N TRP A 284 11.92 5.14 6.44
CA TRP A 284 11.91 4.43 7.72
C TRP A 284 11.85 2.91 7.54
N LEU A 285 11.08 2.42 6.56
CA LEU A 285 11.01 0.99 6.27
C LEU A 285 12.31 0.46 5.68
N ILE A 286 13.01 1.23 4.81
CA ILE A 286 14.34 0.86 4.31
C ILE A 286 15.33 0.76 5.48
N PHE A 287 15.32 1.73 6.40
CA PHE A 287 16.21 1.70 7.56
C PHE A 287 15.92 0.49 8.48
N ASN A 288 14.65 0.20 8.74
CA ASN A 288 14.27 -0.99 9.50
C ASN A 288 14.63 -2.29 8.78
N ASP A 289 14.49 -2.36 7.45
CA ASP A 289 14.87 -3.52 6.64
C ASP A 289 16.38 -3.79 6.70
N LEU A 290 17.21 -2.74 6.65
CA LEU A 290 18.65 -2.84 6.88
C LEU A 290 18.96 -3.29 8.31
N SER A 291 18.26 -2.76 9.32
CA SER A 291 18.43 -3.15 10.72
C SER A 291 18.09 -4.64 10.93
N PHE A 292 16.98 -5.11 10.37
CA PHE A 292 16.63 -6.53 10.37
C PHE A 292 17.65 -7.36 9.58
N GLY A 293 18.19 -6.83 8.49
CA GLY A 293 19.23 -7.46 7.69
C GLY A 293 20.50 -7.71 8.48
N LEU A 294 20.93 -6.75 9.32
CA LEU A 294 22.05 -6.90 10.24
C LEU A 294 21.77 -7.99 11.30
N ILE A 295 20.57 -8.00 11.88
CA ILE A 295 20.17 -9.01 12.87
C ILE A 295 20.20 -10.42 12.26
N ILE A 296 19.61 -10.60 11.07
CA ILE A 296 19.61 -11.87 10.35
C ILE A 296 21.05 -12.29 10.00
N SER A 297 21.88 -11.36 9.55
CA SER A 297 23.28 -11.60 9.20
C SER A 297 24.08 -12.11 10.40
N ALA A 298 23.93 -11.47 11.56
CA ALA A 298 24.56 -11.90 12.81
C ALA A 298 24.08 -13.29 13.23
N TYR A 299 22.75 -13.52 13.21
CA TYR A 299 22.15 -14.79 13.58
C TYR A 299 22.61 -15.97 12.70
N ILE A 300 22.66 -15.77 11.38
CA ILE A 300 23.13 -16.80 10.44
C ILE A 300 24.62 -17.09 10.66
N THR A 301 25.43 -16.07 10.93
CA THR A 301 26.88 -16.24 11.13
C THR A 301 27.17 -17.06 12.38
N GLU A 302 26.49 -16.73 13.50
CA GLU A 302 26.65 -17.43 14.78
C GLU A 302 26.20 -18.89 14.71
N ASN A 303 25.09 -19.17 14.01
CA ASN A 303 24.51 -20.52 13.92
C ASN A 303 24.89 -21.27 12.64
N SER A 304 25.90 -20.82 11.90
CA SER A 304 26.18 -21.31 10.55
C SER A 304 26.42 -22.83 10.47
N GLU A 305 27.15 -23.42 11.41
CA GLU A 305 27.39 -24.88 11.46
C GLU A 305 26.10 -25.67 11.70
N ALA A 306 25.28 -25.23 12.67
CA ALA A 306 24.01 -25.85 12.98
C ALA A 306 23.03 -25.74 11.80
N ILE A 307 23.00 -24.59 11.12
CA ILE A 307 22.15 -24.37 9.94
C ILE A 307 22.60 -25.27 8.78
N VAL A 308 23.90 -25.41 8.51
CA VAL A 308 24.42 -26.25 7.42
C VAL A 308 24.08 -27.72 7.64
N THR A 309 24.35 -28.25 8.83
CA THR A 309 24.08 -29.65 9.17
C THR A 309 22.58 -29.95 9.19
N SER A 310 21.77 -29.07 9.77
CA SER A 310 20.31 -29.19 9.79
C SER A 310 19.71 -29.11 8.39
N PHE A 311 20.20 -28.18 7.55
CA PHE A 311 19.71 -28.04 6.18
C PHE A 311 20.05 -29.27 5.32
N SER A 312 21.29 -29.76 5.41
CA SER A 312 21.74 -30.93 4.66
C SER A 312 20.92 -32.18 5.03
N SER A 313 20.75 -32.43 6.33
CA SER A 313 19.96 -33.57 6.84
C SER A 313 18.48 -33.45 6.50
N LEU A 314 17.85 -32.29 6.77
CA LEU A 314 16.43 -32.06 6.51
C LEU A 314 16.11 -32.14 5.01
N THR A 315 16.93 -31.54 4.15
CA THR A 315 16.70 -31.53 2.70
C THR A 315 16.83 -32.93 2.12
N ARG A 316 17.83 -33.70 2.55
CA ARG A 316 17.98 -35.11 2.15
C ARG A 316 16.79 -35.94 2.61
N TRP A 317 16.45 -35.84 3.90
CA TRP A 317 15.33 -36.59 4.47
C TRP A 317 14.00 -36.26 3.78
N LEU A 318 13.69 -34.97 3.58
CA LEU A 318 12.40 -34.54 3.05
C LEU A 318 12.25 -34.81 1.54
N LEU A 319 13.28 -34.49 0.75
CA LEU A 319 13.17 -34.47 -0.71
C LEU A 319 13.66 -35.74 -1.39
N TYR A 320 14.42 -36.57 -0.68
CA TYR A 320 14.89 -37.85 -1.16
C TYR A 320 14.21 -38.98 -0.39
N ASP A 321 14.58 -39.18 0.88
CA ASP A 321 14.20 -40.39 1.64
C ASP A 321 12.68 -40.50 1.82
N GLN A 322 12.04 -39.51 2.45
CA GLN A 322 10.60 -39.52 2.71
C GLN A 322 9.77 -39.49 1.44
N LEU A 323 10.21 -38.75 0.43
CA LEU A 323 9.48 -38.62 -0.81
C LEU A 323 9.54 -39.93 -1.62
N ARG A 324 10.67 -40.65 -1.55
CA ARG A 324 10.84 -42.01 -2.09
C ARG A 324 9.97 -43.01 -1.33
N ASP A 325 10.04 -43.01 0.00
CA ASP A 325 9.26 -43.90 0.86
C ASP A 325 7.76 -43.70 0.68
N LEU A 326 7.31 -42.45 0.58
CA LEU A 326 5.93 -42.11 0.26
C LEU A 326 5.53 -42.68 -1.11
N THR A 327 6.37 -42.52 -2.13
CA THR A 327 6.08 -43.01 -3.48
C THR A 327 5.94 -44.55 -3.49
N ILE A 328 6.81 -45.27 -2.79
CA ILE A 328 6.74 -46.73 -2.64
C ILE A 328 5.52 -47.15 -1.82
N PHE A 329 5.23 -46.46 -0.73
CA PHE A 329 4.04 -46.69 0.11
C PHE A 329 2.74 -46.55 -0.69
N LEU A 330 2.67 -45.55 -1.57
CA LEU A 330 1.52 -45.33 -2.46
C LEU A 330 1.31 -46.46 -3.47
N SER A 331 2.38 -47.12 -3.90
CA SER A 331 2.30 -48.29 -4.79
C SER A 331 1.84 -49.56 -4.06
N ASN A 332 2.13 -49.67 -2.75
CA ASN A 332 1.98 -50.89 -1.95
C ASN A 332 0.72 -50.88 -1.07
N ASN A 333 -0.46 -50.67 -1.67
CA ASN A 333 -1.76 -50.68 -0.98
C ASN A 333 -1.80 -49.78 0.28
N PRO A 334 -1.72 -48.45 0.12
CA PRO A 334 -1.71 -47.52 1.23
C PRO A 334 -2.97 -47.67 2.10
N PHE A 335 -2.78 -47.67 3.42
CA PHE A 335 -3.85 -47.83 4.42
C PHE A 335 -4.68 -49.12 4.26
N GLY A 336 -4.15 -50.14 3.60
CA GLY A 336 -4.87 -51.40 3.33
C GLY A 336 -5.89 -51.30 2.19
N ILE A 337 -5.94 -50.18 1.46
CA ILE A 337 -6.79 -50.03 0.28
C ILE A 337 -6.14 -50.80 -0.87
N LYS A 338 -6.83 -51.82 -1.40
CA LYS A 338 -6.35 -52.59 -2.54
C LYS A 338 -6.38 -51.73 -3.81
N LEU A 339 -5.21 -51.26 -4.22
CA LEU A 339 -5.00 -50.48 -5.44
C LEU A 339 -4.65 -51.40 -6.61
N ASN A 340 -4.76 -50.86 -7.82
CA ASN A 340 -4.27 -51.54 -9.01
C ASN A 340 -2.73 -51.54 -9.01
N GLN A 341 -2.13 -52.74 -8.97
CA GLN A 341 -0.68 -52.93 -8.84
C GLN A 341 0.09 -52.48 -10.08
N GLU A 342 -0.41 -52.75 -11.29
CA GLU A 342 0.25 -52.35 -12.54
C GLU A 342 0.33 -50.83 -12.66
N MET A 343 -0.79 -50.14 -12.42
CA MET A 343 -0.84 -48.68 -12.47
C MET A 343 -0.04 -48.03 -11.34
N GLY A 344 -0.12 -48.60 -10.13
CA GLY A 344 0.64 -48.13 -8.97
C GLY A 344 2.16 -48.26 -9.20
N GLY A 345 2.59 -49.42 -9.70
CA GLY A 345 3.97 -49.70 -10.07
C GLY A 345 4.49 -48.76 -11.14
N PHE A 346 3.74 -48.58 -12.24
CA PHE A 346 4.11 -47.65 -13.31
C PHE A 346 4.28 -46.20 -12.81
N LEU A 347 3.32 -45.68 -12.04
CA LEU A 347 3.42 -44.33 -11.47
C LEU A 347 4.58 -44.21 -10.50
N SER A 348 4.78 -45.21 -9.64
CA SER A 348 5.87 -45.25 -8.69
C SER A 348 7.22 -45.24 -9.40
N GLU A 349 7.45 -46.10 -10.39
CA GLU A 349 8.69 -46.11 -11.18
C GLU A 349 8.96 -44.78 -11.86
N LEU A 350 7.94 -44.17 -12.48
CA LEU A 350 8.05 -42.87 -13.12
C LEU A 350 8.45 -41.78 -12.12
N PHE A 351 7.81 -41.73 -10.95
CA PHE A 351 8.12 -40.72 -9.94
C PHE A 351 9.47 -40.98 -9.28
N LEU A 352 9.81 -42.22 -8.95
CA LEU A 352 11.13 -42.61 -8.46
C LEU A 352 12.24 -42.17 -9.41
N TRP A 353 12.06 -42.37 -10.72
CA TRP A 353 13.02 -41.92 -11.72
C TRP A 353 13.24 -40.40 -11.67
N VAL A 354 12.16 -39.60 -11.56
CA VAL A 354 12.28 -38.14 -11.41
C VAL A 354 12.95 -37.75 -10.10
N ILE A 355 12.68 -38.48 -8.99
CA ILE A 355 13.34 -38.26 -7.69
C ILE A 355 14.85 -38.46 -7.85
N ASP A 356 15.27 -39.62 -8.37
CA ASP A 356 16.68 -39.94 -8.57
C ASP A 356 17.34 -38.93 -9.51
N VAL A 357 16.72 -38.61 -10.65
CA VAL A 357 17.24 -37.59 -11.57
C VAL A 357 17.41 -36.25 -10.87
N SER A 358 16.40 -35.76 -10.14
CA SER A 358 16.49 -34.49 -9.42
C SER A 358 17.57 -34.50 -8.33
N TYR A 359 17.73 -35.64 -7.66
CA TYR A 359 18.72 -35.82 -6.61
C TYR A 359 20.14 -35.76 -7.16
N PHE A 360 20.42 -36.55 -8.19
CA PHE A 360 21.74 -36.64 -8.80
C PHE A 360 22.11 -35.40 -9.62
N THR A 361 21.14 -34.69 -10.20
CA THR A 361 21.41 -33.50 -11.02
C THR A 361 21.73 -32.25 -10.20
N TYR A 362 20.95 -31.90 -9.18
CA TYR A 362 21.15 -30.64 -8.45
C TYR A 362 20.97 -30.73 -6.93
N ILE A 363 20.04 -31.54 -6.39
CA ILE A 363 19.79 -31.53 -4.94
C ILE A 363 21.04 -31.99 -4.17
N ARG A 364 21.71 -33.07 -4.62
CA ARG A 364 22.96 -33.54 -4.02
C ARG A 364 24.06 -32.46 -4.04
N TYR A 365 24.08 -31.61 -5.07
CA TYR A 365 25.05 -30.51 -5.15
C TYR A 365 24.75 -29.43 -4.09
N PHE A 366 23.49 -29.03 -3.93
CA PHE A 366 23.08 -28.03 -2.93
C PHE A 366 23.18 -28.52 -1.48
N ILE A 367 23.03 -29.82 -1.23
CA ILE A 367 23.13 -30.43 0.10
C ILE A 367 24.60 -30.50 0.60
N LYS A 368 25.58 -30.51 -0.32
CA LYS A 368 27.01 -30.53 0.08
C LYS A 368 27.32 -29.32 0.96
N GLU A 369 27.87 -29.60 2.14
CA GLU A 369 28.12 -28.60 3.19
C GLU A 369 28.98 -27.43 2.68
N GLU A 370 29.99 -27.70 1.87
CA GLU A 370 30.86 -26.65 1.31
C GLU A 370 30.11 -25.65 0.42
N ILE A 371 29.21 -26.15 -0.43
CA ILE A 371 28.44 -25.33 -1.37
C ILE A 371 27.38 -24.54 -0.62
N PHE A 372 26.68 -25.21 0.29
CA PHE A 372 25.68 -24.54 1.10
C PHE A 372 26.30 -23.47 2.02
N ARG A 373 27.49 -23.72 2.56
CA ARG A 373 28.25 -22.71 3.31
C ARG A 373 28.63 -21.49 2.46
N ARG A 374 29.00 -21.69 1.19
CA ARG A 374 29.22 -20.57 0.25
C ARG A 374 27.92 -19.79 0.01
N LEU A 375 26.80 -20.48 -0.16
CA LEU A 375 25.49 -19.85 -0.32
C LEU A 375 25.09 -19.06 0.94
N LEU A 376 25.30 -19.60 2.13
CA LEU A 376 25.08 -18.88 3.39
C LEU A 376 25.96 -17.63 3.50
N LYS A 377 27.25 -17.71 3.13
CA LYS A 377 28.12 -16.52 3.10
C LYS A 377 27.59 -15.44 2.17
N VAL A 378 27.08 -15.80 0.99
CA VAL A 378 26.43 -14.85 0.08
C VAL A 378 25.17 -14.26 0.71
N LEU A 379 24.32 -15.07 1.37
CA LEU A 379 23.14 -14.59 2.09
C LEU A 379 23.50 -13.62 3.21
N VAL A 380 24.53 -13.89 4.00
CA VAL A 380 25.03 -13.01 5.06
C VAL A 380 25.47 -11.66 4.48
N GLN A 381 26.21 -11.67 3.37
CA GLN A 381 26.65 -10.46 2.68
C GLN A 381 25.47 -9.65 2.11
N VAL A 382 24.53 -10.31 1.43
CA VAL A 382 23.33 -9.64 0.90
C VAL A 382 22.49 -9.05 2.02
N SER A 383 22.28 -9.80 3.11
CA SER A 383 21.52 -9.35 4.28
C SER A 383 22.16 -8.13 4.94
N TYR A 384 23.49 -8.12 5.03
CA TYR A 384 24.26 -7.03 5.62
C TYR A 384 24.19 -5.74 4.79
N VAL A 385 24.29 -5.84 3.46
CA VAL A 385 24.37 -4.67 2.57
C VAL A 385 23.00 -4.14 2.15
N ILE A 386 22.07 -5.02 1.79
CA ILE A 386 20.83 -4.65 1.09
C ILE A 386 19.60 -4.75 2.00
N GLY A 387 19.64 -5.59 3.04
CA GLY A 387 18.57 -5.73 4.04
C GLY A 387 17.90 -7.11 4.04
N ALA A 388 17.02 -7.32 5.02
CA ALA A 388 16.36 -8.60 5.28
C ALA A 388 15.44 -9.07 4.13
N THR A 389 14.73 -8.15 3.49
CA THR A 389 13.77 -8.47 2.42
C THR A 389 14.42 -9.19 1.23
N PHE A 390 15.65 -8.81 0.87
CA PHE A 390 16.41 -9.47 -0.19
C PHE A 390 16.85 -10.88 0.21
N THR A 391 17.30 -11.07 1.45
CA THR A 391 17.64 -12.39 1.98
C THR A 391 16.44 -13.33 1.93
N LEU A 392 15.27 -12.87 2.38
CA LEU A 392 14.02 -13.63 2.32
C LEU A 392 13.61 -13.93 0.87
N ALA A 393 13.80 -13.00 -0.06
CA ALA A 393 13.50 -13.21 -1.47
C ALA A 393 14.39 -14.30 -2.11
N ILE A 394 15.69 -14.31 -1.79
CA ILE A 394 16.61 -15.37 -2.25
C ILE A 394 16.20 -16.73 -1.66
N ILE A 395 15.82 -16.77 -0.38
CA ILE A 395 15.33 -17.98 0.28
C ILE A 395 14.06 -18.52 -0.41
N ILE A 396 13.10 -17.66 -0.76
CA ILE A 396 11.89 -18.07 -1.51
C ILE A 396 12.26 -18.68 -2.86
N ASP A 397 13.17 -18.06 -3.60
CA ASP A 397 13.59 -18.56 -4.92
C ASP A 397 14.35 -19.88 -4.78
N PHE A 398 15.18 -20.04 -3.75
CA PHE A 398 15.87 -21.28 -3.43
C PHE A 398 14.90 -22.41 -3.07
N ILE A 399 13.90 -22.15 -2.23
CA ILE A 399 12.81 -23.12 -1.93
C ILE A 399 12.06 -23.50 -3.21
N SER A 400 11.78 -22.53 -4.09
CA SER A 400 11.09 -22.77 -5.36
C SER A 400 11.89 -23.69 -6.29
N ILE A 401 13.22 -23.53 -6.34
CA ILE A 401 14.13 -24.39 -7.12
C ILE A 401 14.20 -25.80 -6.53
N ILE A 402 14.39 -25.90 -5.22
CA ILE A 402 14.55 -27.18 -4.52
C ILE A 402 13.27 -28.02 -4.52
N SER A 403 12.10 -27.38 -4.44
CA SER A 403 10.79 -28.05 -4.48
C SER A 403 10.26 -28.34 -5.88
N PHE A 404 11.05 -28.07 -6.93
CA PHE A 404 10.66 -28.31 -8.32
C PHE A 404 10.20 -29.75 -8.65
N PRO A 405 10.77 -30.84 -8.08
CA PRO A 405 10.30 -32.20 -8.36
C PRO A 405 8.87 -32.41 -7.85
N ILE A 406 8.54 -31.84 -6.70
CA ILE A 406 7.18 -31.87 -6.13
C ILE A 406 6.21 -31.12 -7.04
N LEU A 407 6.63 -30.00 -7.63
CA LEU A 407 5.84 -29.28 -8.62
C LEU A 407 5.56 -30.17 -9.86
N ILE A 408 6.55 -30.91 -10.35
CA ILE A 408 6.38 -31.87 -11.45
C ILE A 408 5.38 -32.96 -11.07
N PHE A 409 5.52 -33.59 -9.89
CA PHE A 409 4.60 -34.64 -9.42
C PHE A 409 3.17 -34.15 -9.31
N TYR A 410 3.01 -32.96 -8.74
CA TYR A 410 1.72 -32.30 -8.66
C TYR A 410 1.11 -32.08 -10.06
N HIS A 411 1.88 -31.57 -11.02
CA HIS A 411 1.38 -31.34 -12.37
C HIS A 411 1.00 -32.64 -13.11
N ILE A 412 1.85 -33.67 -13.03
CA ILE A 412 1.58 -34.97 -13.66
C ILE A 412 0.32 -35.58 -13.04
N SER A 413 0.25 -35.67 -11.72
CA SER A 413 -0.87 -36.28 -11.01
C SER A 413 -2.17 -35.51 -11.23
N CYS A 414 -2.12 -34.18 -11.24
CA CYS A 414 -3.27 -33.33 -11.53
C CYS A 414 -3.80 -33.51 -12.96
N LYS A 415 -2.91 -33.65 -13.95
CA LYS A 415 -3.30 -33.92 -15.35
C LYS A 415 -3.92 -35.30 -15.48
N LEU A 416 -3.31 -36.33 -14.90
CA LEU A 416 -3.81 -37.71 -14.93
C LEU A 416 -5.18 -37.81 -14.26
N TYR A 417 -5.33 -37.27 -13.05
CA TYR A 417 -6.61 -37.26 -12.34
C TYR A 417 -7.70 -36.53 -13.13
N ARG A 418 -7.41 -35.33 -13.65
CA ARG A 418 -8.36 -34.56 -14.48
C ARG A 418 -8.76 -35.34 -15.74
N LEU A 419 -7.79 -35.95 -16.41
CA LEU A 419 -8.03 -36.77 -17.60
C LEU A 419 -8.99 -37.92 -17.27
N GLN A 420 -8.69 -38.68 -16.21
CA GLN A 420 -9.48 -39.83 -15.81
C GLN A 420 -10.92 -39.44 -15.41
N VAL A 421 -11.09 -38.40 -14.59
CA VAL A 421 -12.42 -37.90 -14.21
C VAL A 421 -13.22 -37.46 -15.46
N ASN A 422 -12.60 -36.74 -16.39
CA ASN A 422 -13.29 -36.28 -17.60
C ASN A 422 -13.72 -37.45 -18.51
N ILE A 423 -12.87 -38.48 -18.66
CA ILE A 423 -13.21 -39.67 -19.44
C ILE A 423 -14.32 -40.45 -18.74
N MET A 424 -14.20 -40.69 -17.43
CA MET A 424 -15.23 -41.39 -16.65
C MET A 424 -16.59 -40.69 -16.71
N VAL A 425 -16.64 -39.36 -16.57
CA VAL A 425 -17.90 -38.60 -16.70
C VAL A 425 -18.48 -38.75 -18.10
N SER A 426 -17.64 -38.74 -19.14
CA SER A 426 -18.09 -38.90 -20.53
C SER A 426 -18.64 -40.31 -20.81
N LEU A 427 -17.98 -41.35 -20.28
CA LEU A 427 -18.42 -42.73 -20.39
C LEU A 427 -19.64 -43.04 -19.51
N PHE A 428 -19.77 -42.38 -18.36
CA PHE A 428 -20.97 -42.48 -17.54
C PHE A 428 -22.19 -41.91 -18.27
N TYR A 429 -22.03 -40.79 -18.98
CA TYR A 429 -23.10 -40.30 -19.85
C TYR A 429 -23.43 -41.28 -20.98
N LEU A 430 -22.41 -41.87 -21.62
CA LEU A 430 -22.58 -42.90 -22.64
C LEU A 430 -23.41 -44.08 -22.10
N PHE A 431 -23.10 -44.57 -20.89
CA PHE A 431 -23.87 -45.62 -20.20
C PHE A 431 -25.34 -45.22 -19.98
N CYS A 432 -25.60 -43.96 -19.64
CA CYS A 432 -26.96 -43.44 -19.46
C CYS A 432 -27.68 -43.08 -20.78
N GLY A 433 -27.12 -43.39 -21.96
CA GLY A 433 -27.71 -42.99 -23.25
C GLY A 433 -27.69 -41.47 -23.50
N LYS A 434 -26.72 -40.77 -22.89
CA LYS A 434 -26.59 -39.32 -22.92
C LYS A 434 -25.28 -38.90 -23.57
N LYS A 435 -25.27 -37.74 -24.24
CA LYS A 435 -24.07 -37.11 -24.83
C LYS A 435 -23.99 -35.66 -24.42
N ARG A 436 -22.82 -35.23 -23.92
CA ARG A 436 -22.57 -33.81 -23.68
C ARG A 436 -22.35 -33.07 -25.00
N ASN A 437 -23.22 -32.10 -25.28
CA ASN A 437 -23.10 -31.21 -26.42
C ASN A 437 -22.24 -30.00 -26.02
N VAL A 438 -21.00 -29.97 -26.50
CA VAL A 438 -20.03 -28.91 -26.18
C VAL A 438 -20.50 -27.55 -26.73
N LEU A 439 -21.11 -27.54 -27.92
CA LEU A 439 -21.56 -26.30 -28.59
C LEU A 439 -22.70 -25.62 -27.81
N ARG A 440 -23.65 -26.40 -27.29
CA ARG A 440 -24.81 -25.89 -26.54
C ARG A 440 -24.66 -25.96 -25.02
N LYS A 441 -23.49 -26.38 -24.52
CA LYS A 441 -23.16 -26.54 -23.09
C LYS A 441 -24.23 -27.31 -22.28
N ARG A 442 -24.87 -28.32 -22.88
CA ARG A 442 -25.93 -29.13 -22.25
C ARG A 442 -25.71 -30.63 -22.49
N VAL A 443 -26.47 -31.47 -21.78
CA VAL A 443 -26.45 -32.93 -21.96
C VAL A 443 -27.73 -33.32 -22.72
N ASP A 444 -27.55 -33.91 -23.90
CA ASP A 444 -28.64 -34.35 -24.78
C ASP A 444 -28.77 -35.88 -24.72
N TYR A 445 -29.98 -36.41 -24.90
CA TYR A 445 -30.16 -37.85 -25.14
C TYR A 445 -29.67 -38.21 -26.54
N LYS A 446 -28.99 -39.35 -26.67
CA LYS A 446 -28.55 -39.88 -27.95
C LYS A 446 -28.74 -41.39 -27.96
N TYR A 447 -29.33 -41.91 -29.03
CA TYR A 447 -29.37 -43.35 -29.30
C TYR A 447 -27.96 -43.81 -29.71
N PHE A 448 -27.40 -44.73 -28.93
CA PHE A 448 -26.11 -45.37 -29.19
C PHE A 448 -26.34 -46.82 -29.59
N ASP A 449 -25.53 -47.33 -30.51
CA ASP A 449 -25.57 -48.75 -30.88
C ASP A 449 -25.11 -49.61 -29.70
N LEU A 450 -25.59 -50.86 -29.65
CA LEU A 450 -25.29 -51.79 -28.56
C LEU A 450 -23.78 -51.97 -28.37
N ASP A 451 -23.03 -52.12 -29.46
CA ASP A 451 -21.58 -52.30 -29.43
C ASP A 451 -20.84 -51.11 -28.80
N GLN A 452 -21.30 -49.88 -29.09
CA GLN A 452 -20.73 -48.66 -28.52
C GLN A 452 -21.01 -48.57 -27.02
N LEU A 453 -22.21 -48.96 -26.59
CA LEU A 453 -22.59 -49.01 -25.19
C LEU A 453 -21.75 -50.05 -24.45
N LEU A 454 -21.61 -51.26 -25.01
CA LEU A 454 -20.82 -52.34 -24.42
C LEU A 454 -19.34 -51.95 -24.26
N MET A 455 -18.72 -51.45 -25.34
CA MET A 455 -17.33 -50.98 -25.29
C MET A 455 -17.16 -49.84 -24.28
N GLY A 456 -18.11 -48.90 -24.24
CA GLY A 456 -18.16 -47.81 -23.28
C GLY A 456 -18.21 -48.29 -21.83
N THR A 457 -19.05 -49.29 -21.55
CA THR A 457 -19.17 -49.89 -20.22
C THR A 457 -17.91 -50.62 -19.78
N LEU A 458 -17.28 -51.39 -20.68
CA LEU A 458 -16.02 -52.07 -20.37
C LEU A 458 -14.92 -51.07 -20.01
N LEU A 459 -14.73 -50.05 -20.84
CA LEU A 459 -13.75 -48.98 -20.56
C LEU A 459 -14.08 -48.23 -19.26
N PHE A 460 -15.36 -47.97 -18.98
CA PHE A 460 -15.78 -47.30 -17.76
C PHE A 460 -15.42 -48.13 -16.52
N ILE A 461 -15.71 -49.44 -16.54
CA ILE A 461 -15.40 -50.35 -15.44
C ILE A 461 -13.89 -50.42 -15.20
N ILE A 462 -13.07 -50.52 -16.26
CA ILE A 462 -11.60 -50.51 -16.17
C ILE A 462 -11.12 -49.20 -15.51
N LEU A 463 -11.60 -48.05 -15.98
CA LEU A 463 -11.21 -46.75 -15.43
C LEU A 463 -11.70 -46.55 -13.99
N LEU A 464 -12.87 -47.09 -13.63
CA LEU A 464 -13.41 -47.07 -12.28
C LEU A 464 -12.50 -47.85 -11.32
N PHE A 465 -11.97 -49.01 -11.73
CA PHE A 465 -11.02 -49.78 -10.93
C PHE A 465 -9.63 -49.16 -10.86
N LEU A 466 -9.20 -48.40 -11.87
CA LEU A 466 -7.94 -47.65 -11.85
C LEU A 466 -8.04 -46.34 -11.05
N PHE A 467 -9.24 -45.82 -10.83
CA PHE A 467 -9.47 -44.49 -10.26
C PHE A 467 -8.95 -44.33 -8.83
N PRO A 468 -9.15 -45.29 -7.90
CA PRO A 468 -8.60 -45.19 -6.55
C PRO A 468 -7.09 -44.95 -6.56
N THR A 469 -6.34 -45.65 -7.42
CA THR A 469 -4.88 -45.50 -7.52
C THR A 469 -4.52 -44.06 -7.89
N VAL A 470 -5.08 -43.52 -8.97
CA VAL A 470 -4.77 -42.16 -9.42
C VAL A 470 -5.23 -41.11 -8.40
N LEU A 471 -6.36 -41.34 -7.73
CA LEU A 471 -6.86 -40.44 -6.69
C LEU A 471 -5.89 -40.34 -5.50
N VAL A 472 -5.33 -41.46 -5.03
CA VAL A 472 -4.40 -41.43 -3.88
C VAL A 472 -3.10 -40.71 -4.24
N PHE A 473 -2.51 -41.02 -5.42
CA PHE A 473 -1.31 -40.32 -5.90
C PHE A 473 -1.57 -38.81 -6.08
N TYR A 474 -2.72 -38.45 -6.65
CA TYR A 474 -3.14 -37.06 -6.78
C TYR A 474 -3.27 -36.35 -5.42
N ALA A 475 -3.93 -36.98 -4.45
CA ALA A 475 -4.13 -36.41 -3.13
C ALA A 475 -2.79 -36.18 -2.39
N ALA A 476 -1.88 -37.16 -2.44
CA ALA A 476 -0.59 -37.09 -1.75
C ALA A 476 0.34 -36.01 -2.31
N TYR A 477 0.53 -35.92 -3.64
CA TYR A 477 1.41 -34.89 -4.19
C TYR A 477 0.76 -33.50 -4.19
N THR A 478 -0.57 -33.43 -4.23
CA THR A 478 -1.27 -32.15 -4.04
C THR A 478 -1.11 -31.63 -2.61
N SER A 479 -1.20 -32.49 -1.59
CA SER A 479 -0.98 -32.07 -0.20
C SER A 479 0.45 -31.57 0.00
N LEU A 480 1.45 -32.29 -0.52
CA LEU A 480 2.86 -31.86 -0.50
C LEU A 480 3.04 -30.49 -1.18
N ARG A 481 2.48 -30.29 -2.39
CA ARG A 481 2.58 -28.99 -3.07
C ARG A 481 1.91 -27.86 -2.28
N VAL A 482 0.76 -28.12 -1.66
CA VAL A 482 0.06 -27.11 -0.84
C VAL A 482 0.92 -26.69 0.36
N VAL A 483 1.63 -27.62 1.02
CA VAL A 483 2.55 -27.28 2.12
C VAL A 483 3.63 -26.30 1.65
N PHE A 484 4.33 -26.61 0.56
CA PHE A 484 5.36 -25.71 0.01
C PHE A 484 4.78 -24.36 -0.45
N LEU A 485 3.58 -24.37 -1.06
CA LEU A 485 2.90 -23.14 -1.46
C LEU A 485 2.56 -22.25 -0.26
N ILE A 486 2.11 -22.82 0.86
CA ILE A 486 1.81 -22.06 2.09
C ILE A 486 3.09 -21.41 2.64
N ILE A 487 4.22 -22.11 2.63
CA ILE A 487 5.52 -21.58 3.05
C ILE A 487 5.94 -20.40 2.14
N GLU A 488 5.88 -20.59 0.82
CA GLU A 488 6.19 -19.53 -0.17
C GLU A 488 5.30 -18.29 0.04
N LEU A 489 3.98 -18.49 0.22
CA LEU A 489 3.02 -17.40 0.44
C LEU A 489 3.24 -16.69 1.79
N GLY A 490 3.59 -17.44 2.84
CA GLY A 490 3.90 -16.89 4.15
C GLY A 490 5.12 -15.97 4.11
N LEU A 491 6.20 -16.43 3.48
CA LEU A 491 7.42 -15.63 3.30
C LEU A 491 7.18 -14.40 2.42
N GLN A 492 6.43 -14.51 1.32
CA GLN A 492 6.06 -13.35 0.50
C GLN A 492 5.19 -12.34 1.26
N SER A 493 4.26 -12.82 2.09
CA SER A 493 3.43 -11.95 2.95
C SER A 493 4.28 -11.23 4.00
N LEU A 494 5.30 -11.88 4.56
CA LEU A 494 6.27 -11.27 5.47
C LEU A 494 7.07 -10.15 4.78
N ILE A 495 7.55 -10.39 3.55
CA ILE A 495 8.22 -9.37 2.75
C ILE A 495 7.29 -8.17 2.49
N ALA A 496 6.02 -8.42 2.19
CA ALA A 496 5.03 -7.36 2.02
C ALA A 496 4.74 -6.58 3.30
N LEU A 497 4.76 -7.26 4.45
CA LEU A 497 4.68 -6.61 5.76
C LEU A 497 5.85 -5.65 5.97
N ILE A 498 7.09 -6.11 5.77
CA ILE A 498 8.28 -5.27 6.00
C ILE A 498 8.29 -4.05 5.05
N ASN A 499 7.90 -4.23 3.78
CA ASN A 499 8.01 -3.17 2.77
C ASN A 499 6.90 -2.11 2.78
N HIS A 500 5.72 -2.39 3.35
CA HIS A 500 4.56 -1.45 3.30
C HIS A 500 4.00 -1.06 4.65
N PHE A 501 4.66 -1.42 5.76
CA PHE A 501 4.07 -1.22 7.08
C PHE A 501 3.87 0.29 7.28
N PRO A 502 2.68 0.77 7.68
CA PRO A 502 2.44 2.21 7.84
C PRO A 502 3.08 2.74 9.12
N LEU A 503 4.37 2.43 9.34
CA LEU A 503 5.15 2.74 10.53
C LEU A 503 5.12 4.24 10.83
N PHE A 504 5.43 5.05 9.83
CA PHE A 504 5.52 6.50 9.99
C PHE A 504 4.15 7.12 10.24
N ALA A 505 3.11 6.63 9.55
CA ALA A 505 1.74 7.07 9.78
C ALA A 505 1.26 6.70 11.20
N LEU A 506 1.56 5.50 11.68
CA LEU A 506 1.24 5.08 13.05
C LEU A 506 1.99 5.90 14.09
N LEU A 507 3.29 6.13 13.88
CA LEU A 507 4.12 6.94 14.77
C LEU A 507 3.61 8.38 14.85
N LEU A 508 3.26 8.99 13.71
CA LEU A 508 2.68 10.32 13.66
C LEU A 508 1.36 10.39 14.42
N ARG A 509 0.49 9.39 14.24
CA ARG A 509 -0.78 9.32 14.97
C ARG A 509 -0.58 9.19 16.48
N LEU A 510 0.36 8.35 16.91
CA LEU A 510 0.65 8.14 18.33
C LEU A 510 1.26 9.40 18.97
N LYS A 511 2.15 10.09 18.25
CA LYS A 511 2.78 11.32 18.72
C LYS A 511 1.82 12.51 18.76
N ASP A 512 0.99 12.68 17.73
CA ASP A 512 0.05 13.79 17.60
C ASP A 512 -1.10 13.46 16.62
N PRO A 513 -2.29 13.11 17.13
CA PRO A 513 -3.44 12.74 16.31
C PRO A 513 -3.88 13.82 15.32
N MET A 514 -3.55 15.10 15.55
CA MET A 514 -3.91 16.23 14.68
C MET A 514 -3.12 16.25 13.37
N ARG A 515 -2.02 15.47 13.28
CA ARG A 515 -1.18 15.39 12.08
C ARG A 515 -1.76 14.49 11.00
N ILE A 516 -2.64 13.56 11.36
CA ILE A 516 -3.31 12.68 10.39
C ILE A 516 -4.82 12.82 10.56
N PRO A 517 -5.40 13.93 10.05
CA PRO A 517 -6.83 14.16 10.13
C PRO A 517 -7.59 13.15 9.27
N GLY A 518 -8.64 12.60 9.88
CA GLY A 518 -9.61 11.67 9.31
C GLY A 518 -11.01 12.27 9.10
N GLY A 519 -11.21 13.51 9.55
CA GLY A 519 -12.49 14.21 9.54
C GLY A 519 -12.58 15.27 10.64
N VAL A 520 -13.71 15.95 10.71
CA VAL A 520 -14.04 16.91 11.76
C VAL A 520 -15.34 16.48 12.43
N TYR A 521 -15.45 16.67 13.74
CA TYR A 521 -16.73 16.55 14.44
C TYR A 521 -16.99 17.78 15.29
N PHE A 522 -18.27 18.09 15.48
CA PHE A 522 -18.72 19.22 16.27
C PHE A 522 -19.43 18.71 17.52
N THR A 523 -19.16 19.36 18.65
CA THR A 523 -19.90 19.16 19.89
C THR A 523 -20.69 20.44 20.18
N THR A 524 -21.95 20.30 20.55
CA THR A 524 -22.83 21.43 20.84
C THR A 524 -22.94 21.64 22.35
N SER A 525 -22.91 22.90 22.76
CA SER A 525 -23.14 23.36 24.12
C SER A 525 -24.11 24.53 24.06
N PHE A 526 -25.08 24.55 24.96
CA PHE A 526 -25.98 25.67 25.15
C PHE A 526 -25.45 26.53 26.30
N ASN A 527 -25.25 27.82 26.04
CA ASN A 527 -24.85 28.76 27.08
C ASN A 527 -25.68 30.04 26.92
N GLN A 528 -26.44 30.39 27.97
CA GLN A 528 -27.20 31.66 28.13
C GLN A 528 -27.71 32.24 26.79
N ASP A 529 -28.71 31.58 26.20
CA ASP A 529 -29.41 31.93 24.95
C ASP A 529 -28.65 31.82 23.61
N ARG A 530 -27.47 31.18 23.57
CA ARG A 530 -26.74 30.97 22.31
C ARG A 530 -26.28 29.53 22.11
N ILE A 531 -26.30 29.10 20.85
CA ILE A 531 -25.73 27.82 20.40
C ILE A 531 -24.22 28.01 20.24
N VAL A 532 -23.45 27.33 21.08
CA VAL A 532 -22.00 27.28 20.99
C VAL A 532 -21.59 25.90 20.47
N MET A 533 -20.84 25.87 19.38
CA MET A 533 -20.25 24.65 18.84
C MET A 533 -18.76 24.64 19.13
N ARG A 534 -18.19 23.46 19.38
CA ARG A 534 -16.75 23.26 19.41
C ARG A 534 -16.36 22.23 18.37
N MET A 535 -15.42 22.62 17.51
CA MET A 535 -14.86 21.86 16.41
C MET A 535 -13.64 21.08 16.89
N TYR A 536 -13.65 19.78 16.66
CA TYR A 536 -12.54 18.88 16.98
C TYR A 536 -12.09 18.09 15.75
N ASN A 537 -10.80 17.78 15.69
CA ASN A 537 -10.24 16.90 14.66
C ASN A 537 -10.48 15.44 15.04
N LYS A 538 -11.00 14.66 14.09
CA LYS A 538 -11.13 13.21 14.22
C LYS A 538 -9.92 12.58 13.53
N PRO A 539 -9.00 11.89 14.24
CA PRO A 539 -7.87 11.24 13.58
C PRO A 539 -8.34 10.10 12.66
N THR A 540 -7.56 9.82 11.61
CA THR A 540 -7.83 8.71 10.68
C THR A 540 -7.91 7.38 11.42
N GLN A 541 -8.87 6.51 11.10
CA GLN A 541 -9.01 5.19 11.73
C GLN A 541 -7.83 4.27 11.41
N ILE A 542 -7.44 3.41 12.37
CA ILE A 542 -6.28 2.51 12.20
C ILE A 542 -6.52 1.58 11.00
N GLY A 543 -7.74 1.03 10.89
CA GLY A 543 -8.10 0.14 9.78
C GLY A 543 -7.93 0.76 8.39
N LEU A 544 -8.10 2.08 8.26
CA LEU A 544 -7.89 2.78 6.99
C LEU A 544 -6.41 2.85 6.60
N MET A 545 -5.50 2.88 7.59
CA MET A 545 -4.04 2.87 7.35
C MET A 545 -3.54 1.51 6.85
N PHE A 546 -4.25 0.43 7.19
CA PHE A 546 -3.94 -0.94 6.77
C PHE A 546 -4.75 -1.43 5.56
N ARG A 547 -5.39 -0.53 4.81
CA ARG A 547 -6.13 -0.89 3.58
C ARG A 547 -5.31 -1.70 2.57
N PRO A 548 -4.04 -1.39 2.28
CA PRO A 548 -3.22 -2.20 1.37
C PRO A 548 -3.08 -3.65 1.86
N TYR A 549 -2.92 -3.85 3.17
CA TYR A 549 -2.83 -5.17 3.78
C TYR A 549 -4.13 -5.93 3.74
N GLN A 550 -5.25 -5.25 4.00
CA GLN A 550 -6.57 -5.86 3.86
C GLN A 550 -6.81 -6.31 2.41
N ALA A 551 -6.38 -5.53 1.43
CA ALA A 551 -6.45 -5.91 0.01
C ALA A 551 -5.57 -7.15 -0.29
N LEU A 552 -4.35 -7.20 0.23
CA LEU A 552 -3.47 -8.38 0.10
C LEU A 552 -4.09 -9.63 0.70
N MET A 553 -4.57 -9.55 1.95
CA MET A 553 -5.18 -10.69 2.64
C MET A 553 -6.45 -11.17 1.94
N ARG A 554 -7.27 -10.24 1.41
CA ARG A 554 -8.44 -10.59 0.59
C ARG A 554 -8.06 -11.27 -0.72
N SER A 555 -7.02 -10.79 -1.40
CA SER A 555 -6.50 -11.40 -2.64
C SER A 555 -5.97 -12.82 -2.38
N LEU A 556 -5.18 -13.01 -1.31
CA LEU A 556 -4.70 -14.31 -0.87
C LEU A 556 -5.84 -15.26 -0.56
N TYR A 557 -6.83 -14.80 0.21
CA TYR A 557 -8.00 -15.59 0.55
C TYR A 557 -8.77 -16.02 -0.69
N LYS A 558 -9.09 -15.07 -1.58
CA LYS A 558 -9.86 -15.33 -2.80
C LYS A 558 -9.16 -16.34 -3.73
N ASN A 559 -7.85 -16.23 -3.89
CA ASN A 559 -7.09 -17.02 -4.86
C ASN A 559 -6.66 -18.39 -4.33
N TYR A 560 -6.36 -18.53 -3.03
CA TYR A 560 -5.74 -19.74 -2.47
C TYR A 560 -6.57 -20.44 -1.40
N LEU A 561 -7.33 -19.70 -0.58
CA LEU A 561 -8.06 -20.25 0.58
C LEU A 561 -9.58 -20.29 0.39
N SER A 562 -10.09 -19.83 -0.75
CA SER A 562 -11.53 -19.74 -0.97
C SER A 562 -12.15 -21.12 -1.20
N PRO A 563 -13.44 -21.31 -0.87
CA PRO A 563 -14.18 -22.54 -1.21
C PRO A 563 -14.14 -22.83 -2.72
N ALA A 564 -14.04 -21.80 -3.56
CA ALA A 564 -13.87 -21.94 -4.99
C ALA A 564 -12.49 -22.52 -5.37
N ALA A 565 -11.42 -22.12 -4.68
CA ALA A 565 -10.08 -22.69 -4.85
C ALA A 565 -10.04 -24.17 -4.43
N VAL A 566 -10.70 -24.52 -3.31
CA VAL A 566 -10.86 -25.92 -2.88
C VAL A 566 -11.65 -26.72 -3.92
N LYS A 567 -12.77 -26.18 -4.43
CA LYS A 567 -13.55 -26.80 -5.51
C LYS A 567 -12.75 -26.94 -6.80
N HIS A 568 -11.87 -25.98 -7.11
CA HIS A 568 -10.97 -26.05 -8.25
C HIS A 568 -9.96 -27.19 -8.07
N LEU A 569 -9.38 -27.33 -6.88
CA LEU A 569 -8.48 -28.42 -6.53
C LEU A 569 -9.20 -29.77 -6.63
N ILE A 570 -10.38 -29.94 -6.03
CA ILE A 570 -11.19 -31.18 -6.14
C ILE A 570 -11.45 -31.62 -7.60
N LYS A 571 -11.56 -30.67 -8.54
CA LYS A 571 -11.72 -30.93 -9.98
C LYS A 571 -10.42 -31.26 -10.71
N GLY A 572 -9.29 -31.41 -10.02
CA GLY A 572 -7.97 -31.54 -10.62
C GLY A 572 -7.52 -30.23 -11.25
N GLY A 573 -7.75 -29.12 -10.56
CA GLY A 573 -7.30 -27.78 -10.92
C GLY A 573 -5.86 -27.52 -10.55
N ILE A 574 -5.06 -27.05 -11.52
CA ILE A 574 -3.69 -26.62 -11.27
C ILE A 574 -3.74 -25.26 -10.58
N ILE A 575 -3.14 -25.17 -9.38
CA ILE A 575 -2.93 -23.94 -8.64
C ILE A 575 -1.48 -23.51 -8.86
N VAL A 576 -1.30 -22.38 -9.54
CA VAL A 576 0.00 -21.75 -9.73
C VAL A 576 0.05 -20.46 -8.91
N MET A 577 1.20 -20.18 -8.31
CA MET A 577 1.43 -18.92 -7.63
C MET A 577 1.42 -17.77 -8.66
N GLN A 578 0.41 -16.90 -8.61
CA GLN A 578 0.31 -15.73 -9.47
C GLN A 578 1.03 -14.57 -8.78
N ARG A 579 2.36 -14.56 -8.85
CA ARG A 579 3.17 -13.59 -8.11
C ARG A 579 2.81 -12.13 -8.42
N LYS A 580 2.45 -11.81 -9.67
CA LYS A 580 1.97 -10.47 -10.09
C LYS A 580 0.77 -9.94 -9.28
N ASN A 581 -0.16 -10.81 -8.90
CA ASN A 581 -1.38 -10.41 -8.18
C ASN A 581 -1.12 -10.13 -6.70
N LEU A 582 -0.09 -10.75 -6.12
CA LEU A 582 0.40 -10.44 -4.77
C LEU A 582 1.24 -9.18 -4.77
N TYR A 583 1.90 -8.92 -5.90
CA TYR A 583 2.81 -7.81 -6.13
C TYR A 583 2.11 -6.46 -6.36
N SER A 584 0.84 -6.45 -6.79
CA SER A 584 0.06 -5.21 -6.97
C SER A 584 -0.02 -4.36 -5.69
N VAL A 585 -0.10 -5.01 -4.53
CA VAL A 585 -0.11 -4.35 -3.22
C VAL A 585 1.25 -3.72 -2.91
N LEU A 586 2.34 -4.39 -3.29
CA LEU A 586 3.71 -3.89 -3.14
C LEU A 586 3.97 -2.60 -3.94
N TYR A 587 3.09 -2.25 -4.87
CA TYR A 587 3.19 -0.99 -5.60
C TYR A 587 2.12 0.03 -5.24
N SER A 588 1.23 -0.25 -4.28
CA SER A 588 0.10 0.64 -3.93
C SER A 588 0.52 2.11 -3.66
N SER A 589 1.75 2.33 -3.21
CA SER A 589 2.34 3.64 -2.92
C SER A 589 3.23 4.22 -4.03
N LEU A 590 3.42 3.50 -5.14
CA LEU A 590 4.37 3.82 -6.21
C LEU A 590 3.65 3.99 -7.56
N PRO A 591 4.10 4.92 -8.44
CA PRO A 591 3.58 5.04 -9.79
C PRO A 591 3.84 3.77 -10.61
N ASP A 592 2.97 3.49 -11.57
CA ASP A 592 3.12 2.30 -12.43
C ASP A 592 4.23 2.49 -13.47
N ASN A 593 4.37 3.71 -14.02
CA ASN A 593 5.45 4.07 -14.92
C ASN A 593 6.37 5.12 -14.26
N PRO A 594 7.69 4.90 -14.26
CA PRO A 594 8.64 5.91 -13.79
C PRO A 594 8.64 7.14 -14.73
N VAL A 595 8.91 8.32 -14.15
CA VAL A 595 9.09 9.57 -14.91
C VAL A 595 10.36 9.50 -15.73
N SER A 596 10.36 10.06 -16.95
CA SER A 596 11.53 10.05 -17.83
C SER A 596 12.70 10.84 -17.22
N SER A 597 13.93 10.40 -17.48
CA SER A 597 15.14 11.07 -16.96
C SER A 597 15.31 12.48 -17.52
N GLY A 598 14.78 12.75 -18.72
CA GLY A 598 14.78 14.09 -19.33
C GLY A 598 13.89 15.07 -18.56
N GLU A 599 12.64 14.68 -18.26
CA GLU A 599 11.73 15.50 -17.45
C GLU A 599 12.28 15.78 -16.03
N LEU A 600 12.99 14.80 -15.45
CA LEU A 600 13.66 14.97 -14.16
C LEU A 600 14.84 15.94 -14.24
N TYR A 601 15.61 15.93 -15.32
CA TYR A 601 16.71 16.89 -15.53
C TYR A 601 16.17 18.31 -15.59
N ASP A 602 15.13 18.53 -16.39
CA ASP A 602 14.47 19.84 -16.51
C ASP A 602 13.94 20.31 -15.15
N GLY A 603 13.29 19.43 -14.39
CA GLY A 603 12.77 19.76 -13.05
C GLY A 603 13.83 20.01 -11.97
N LEU A 604 15.07 19.56 -12.15
CA LEU A 604 16.15 19.73 -11.18
C LEU A 604 17.05 20.93 -11.48
N PHE A 605 17.27 21.21 -12.77
CA PHE A 605 18.23 22.22 -13.24
C PHE A 605 17.58 23.48 -13.83
N ASN A 606 16.36 23.42 -14.37
CA ASN A 606 15.62 24.63 -14.74
C ASN A 606 14.94 25.20 -13.48
N LYS A 607 15.35 26.39 -13.08
CA LYS A 607 14.84 27.16 -11.94
C LYS A 607 14.37 28.52 -12.40
#